data_AF-A0A7V1D244-F1
#
_entry.id   AF-A0A7V1D244-F1
#
_cell.length_a   1.000
_cell.length_b   1.000
_cell.length_c   1.000
_cell.angle_alpha   90.00
_cell.angle_beta   90.00
_cell.angle_gamma   90.00
#
_symmetry.space_group_name_H-M   'P 1'
#
loop_
_entity.id
_entity.type
_entity.pdbx_description
1 polymer ?
#
loop_
_entity_poly.entity_id
_entity_poly.type
_entity_poly.pdbx_seq_one_letter_code
_entity_poly.pdbx_strand_id
1 'polypeptide(L)'
;MKECNQCGKCCIKYGDGDLSATQEEIDLWEIFNPDIFAFVKNKQIWHDPHTGEKLSRCPFLALAPKATPHAANKYTCSIYLDRPEDCRHYPSLISEMVRDECEMIEVIDLDNYKKAQAKLDLLMQDSRPAGY
;
A
#
# COMPACT_ATOMS: atom_id res chain seq x y z
N MET A 1 5.72 16.53 7.52
CA MET A 1 5.32 15.56 6.50
C MET A 1 4.87 16.27 5.24
N LYS A 2 5.44 15.85 4.12
CA LYS A 2 5.08 16.22 2.76
C LYS A 2 4.25 15.12 2.09
N GLU A 3 3.70 15.43 0.92
CA GLU A 3 2.88 14.50 0.15
C GLU A 3 3.63 13.23 -0.28
N CYS A 4 2.88 12.13 -0.42
CA CYS A 4 3.41 10.90 -1.01
C CYS A 4 3.84 11.16 -2.45
N ASN A 5 5.10 10.84 -2.76
CA ASN A 5 5.67 11.04 -4.09
C ASN A 5 5.63 9.79 -4.97
N GLN A 6 4.95 8.73 -4.52
CA GLN A 6 4.83 7.45 -5.22
C GLN A 6 6.17 6.76 -5.51
N CYS A 7 7.16 6.90 -4.60
CA CYS A 7 8.45 6.23 -4.74
C CYS A 7 8.38 4.69 -4.77
N GLY A 8 7.28 4.10 -4.27
CA GLY A 8 7.00 2.66 -4.32
C GLY A 8 7.70 1.81 -3.27
N LYS A 9 8.55 2.39 -2.39
CA LYS A 9 9.30 1.63 -1.36
C LYS A 9 8.41 0.73 -0.51
N CYS A 10 7.34 1.30 0.07
CA CYS A 10 6.38 0.54 0.88
C CYS A 10 5.62 -0.50 0.06
N CYS A 11 5.18 -0.17 -1.16
CA CYS A 11 4.47 -1.11 -2.03
C CYS A 11 5.33 -2.30 -2.46
N ILE A 12 6.62 -2.07 -2.70
CA ILE A 12 7.58 -3.14 -3.03
C ILE A 12 7.85 -4.00 -1.80
N LYS A 13 8.07 -3.37 -0.64
CA LYS A 13 8.36 -4.07 0.61
C LYS A 13 7.20 -4.99 1.03
N TYR A 14 6.00 -4.46 1.14
CA TYR A 14 4.86 -5.25 1.62
C TYR A 14 4.21 -6.09 0.51
N GLY A 15 4.37 -5.68 -0.75
CA GLY A 15 3.85 -6.42 -1.89
C GLY A 15 4.46 -7.81 -2.08
N ASP A 16 5.55 -8.15 -1.38
CA ASP A 16 6.22 -9.46 -1.38
C ASP A 16 5.57 -10.44 -0.38
N GLY A 17 4.23 -10.46 -0.35
CA GLY A 17 3.48 -11.46 0.42
C GLY A 17 3.31 -11.19 1.92
N ASP A 18 3.58 -9.96 2.36
CA ASP A 18 3.32 -9.45 3.73
C ASP A 18 1.96 -8.72 3.84
N LEU A 19 1.15 -8.74 2.78
CA LEU A 19 -0.20 -8.19 2.76
C LEU A 19 -1.25 -9.26 3.01
N SER A 20 -2.31 -8.86 3.71
CA SER A 20 -3.52 -9.64 3.88
C SER A 20 -4.76 -8.87 3.42
N ALA A 21 -5.84 -9.60 3.19
CA ALA A 21 -7.17 -9.06 2.95
C ALA A 21 -8.15 -9.76 3.88
N THR A 22 -9.16 -9.05 4.34
CA THR A 22 -10.25 -9.61 5.12
C THR A 22 -11.10 -10.57 4.26
N GLN A 23 -11.88 -11.45 4.90
CA GLN A 23 -12.75 -12.34 4.16
C GLN A 23 -13.81 -11.54 3.39
N GLU A 24 -14.33 -10.48 4.01
CA GLU A 24 -15.34 -9.61 3.45
C GLU A 24 -14.84 -8.92 2.18
N GLU A 25 -13.58 -8.45 2.14
CA GLU A 25 -12.97 -7.89 0.93
C GLU A 25 -12.84 -8.93 -0.19
N ILE A 26 -12.42 -10.14 0.16
CA ILE A 26 -12.27 -11.24 -0.80
C ILE A 26 -13.63 -11.60 -1.41
N ASP A 27 -14.68 -11.71 -0.59
CA ASP A 27 -16.04 -12.01 -1.04
C ASP A 27 -16.59 -10.90 -1.96
N LEU A 28 -16.28 -9.64 -1.66
CA LEU A 28 -16.65 -8.52 -2.54
C LEU A 28 -15.88 -8.55 -3.86
N TRP A 29 -14.59 -8.88 -3.85
CA TRP A 29 -13.83 -9.01 -5.09
C TRP A 29 -14.33 -10.17 -5.96
N GLU A 30 -14.73 -11.30 -5.38
CA GLU A 30 -15.31 -12.42 -6.13
C GLU A 30 -16.52 -11.97 -6.97
N ILE A 31 -17.35 -11.09 -6.42
CA ILE A 31 -18.58 -10.63 -7.06
C ILE A 31 -18.34 -9.44 -8.00
N PHE A 32 -17.57 -8.43 -7.55
CA PHE A 32 -17.50 -7.13 -8.21
C PHE A 32 -16.16 -6.87 -8.94
N ASN A 33 -15.09 -7.55 -8.54
CA ASN A 33 -13.75 -7.36 -9.09
C ASN A 33 -13.06 -8.71 -9.38
N PRO A 34 -13.62 -9.54 -10.29
CA PRO A 34 -13.12 -10.90 -10.56
C PRO A 34 -11.66 -10.91 -11.03
N ASP A 35 -11.20 -9.84 -11.67
CA ASP A 35 -9.80 -9.67 -12.09
C ASP A 35 -8.84 -9.56 -10.89
N ILE A 36 -9.31 -8.99 -9.77
CA ILE A 36 -8.55 -8.95 -8.50
C ILE A 36 -8.63 -10.32 -7.83
N PHE A 37 -9.84 -10.88 -7.76
CA PHE A 37 -10.10 -12.17 -7.13
C PHE A 37 -9.32 -13.33 -7.78
N ALA A 38 -9.01 -13.24 -9.08
CA ALA A 38 -8.18 -14.22 -9.78
C ALA A 38 -6.82 -14.46 -9.10
N PHE A 39 -6.31 -13.50 -8.34
CA PHE A 39 -5.05 -13.61 -7.59
C PHE A 39 -5.23 -14.08 -6.14
N VAL A 40 -6.44 -14.49 -5.74
CA VAL A 40 -6.74 -15.03 -4.42
C VAL A 40 -6.70 -16.56 -4.46
N LYS A 41 -6.01 -17.19 -3.50
CA LYS A 41 -6.02 -18.65 -3.33
C LYS A 41 -6.06 -19.00 -1.85
N ASN A 42 -6.94 -19.91 -1.45
CA ASN A 42 -7.09 -20.32 -0.05
C ASN A 42 -7.22 -19.14 0.93
N LYS A 43 -7.96 -18.09 0.53
CA LYS A 43 -8.16 -16.85 1.30
C LYS A 43 -6.86 -16.04 1.53
N GLN A 44 -5.83 -16.26 0.70
CA GLN A 44 -4.57 -15.56 0.75
C GLN A 44 -4.33 -14.81 -0.57
N ILE A 45 -3.58 -13.71 -0.46
CA ILE A 45 -3.11 -12.89 -1.57
C ILE A 45 -1.57 -12.79 -1.53
N TRP A 46 -0.86 -12.62 -2.64
CA TRP A 46 -1.27 -12.75 -4.04
C TRP A 46 -0.72 -14.05 -4.61
N HIS A 47 -1.52 -14.75 -5.41
CA HIS A 47 -1.12 -15.97 -6.10
C HIS A 47 -1.26 -15.80 -7.61
N ASP A 48 -0.35 -16.40 -8.36
CA ASP A 48 -0.47 -16.43 -9.83
C ASP A 48 -1.75 -17.21 -10.23
N PRO A 49 -2.62 -16.65 -11.09
CA PRO A 49 -3.91 -17.25 -11.41
C PRO A 49 -3.81 -18.55 -12.23
N HIS A 50 -2.67 -18.80 -12.87
CA HIS A 50 -2.47 -19.96 -13.75
C HIS A 50 -1.76 -21.11 -13.02
N THR A 51 -0.73 -20.80 -12.25
CA THR A 51 0.10 -21.78 -11.52
C THR A 51 -0.35 -21.96 -10.07
N GLY A 52 -0.99 -20.93 -9.50
CA GLY A 52 -1.37 -20.86 -8.10
C GLY A 52 -0.18 -20.72 -7.14
N GLU A 53 1.01 -20.38 -7.65
CA GLU A 53 2.20 -20.10 -6.83
C GLU A 53 2.06 -18.75 -6.12
N LYS A 54 2.64 -18.62 -4.92
CA LYS A 54 2.65 -17.35 -4.19
C LYS A 54 3.57 -16.38 -4.92
N LEU A 55 3.06 -15.19 -5.23
CA LEU A 55 3.82 -14.13 -5.87
C LEU A 55 4.75 -13.45 -4.86
N SER A 56 5.97 -13.12 -5.30
CA SER A 56 6.91 -12.31 -4.52
C SER A 56 6.78 -10.80 -4.76
N ARG A 57 5.71 -10.40 -5.44
CA ARG A 57 5.42 -9.00 -5.75
C ARG A 57 3.95 -8.81 -6.01
N CYS A 58 3.42 -7.66 -5.60
CA CYS A 58 2.06 -7.25 -5.92
C CYS A 58 1.87 -7.21 -7.46
N PRO A 59 0.90 -7.97 -8.01
CA PRO A 59 0.66 -8.02 -9.45
C PRO A 59 0.09 -6.70 -9.99
N PHE A 60 -0.51 -5.89 -9.13
CA PHE A 60 -1.15 -4.62 -9.49
C PHE A 60 -0.23 -3.40 -9.34
N LEU A 61 1.03 -3.59 -8.93
CA LEU A 61 2.02 -2.54 -8.82
C LEU A 61 2.76 -2.36 -10.16
N ALA A 62 2.71 -1.18 -10.75
CA ALA A 62 3.37 -0.88 -12.02
C ALA A 62 4.33 0.31 -11.89
N LEU A 63 5.38 0.34 -12.71
CA LEU A 63 6.22 1.52 -12.88
C LEU A 63 5.56 2.44 -13.92
N ALA A 64 5.30 3.68 -13.55
CA ALA A 64 4.73 4.68 -14.45
C ALA A 64 5.77 5.13 -15.51
N PRO A 65 5.32 5.53 -16.71
CA PRO A 65 6.19 6.13 -17.71
C PRO A 65 6.91 7.37 -17.17
N LYS A 66 8.21 7.48 -17.44
CA LYS A 66 8.99 8.65 -17.04
C LYS A 66 8.68 9.84 -17.95
N ALA A 67 8.43 11.01 -17.34
CA ALA A 67 8.28 12.26 -18.08
C ALA A 67 9.58 12.69 -18.78
N THR A 68 10.73 12.41 -18.18
CA THR A 68 12.07 12.64 -18.75
C THR A 68 13.01 11.51 -18.38
N PRO A 69 14.12 11.27 -19.12
CA PRO A 69 15.09 10.22 -18.79
C PRO A 69 15.64 10.30 -17.36
N HIS A 70 15.74 11.52 -16.82
CA HIS A 70 16.27 11.80 -15.48
C HIS A 70 15.19 11.89 -14.40
N ALA A 71 13.90 11.75 -14.75
CA ALA A 71 12.83 11.76 -13.77
C ALA A 71 12.95 10.56 -12.81
N ALA A 72 12.60 10.79 -11.54
CA ALA A 72 12.48 9.75 -10.55
C ALA A 72 11.41 8.73 -10.96
N ASN A 73 11.60 7.47 -10.55
CA ASN A 73 10.60 6.44 -10.74
C ASN A 73 9.34 6.78 -9.93
N LYS A 74 8.18 6.57 -10.54
CA LYS A 74 6.88 6.64 -9.85
C LYS A 74 6.17 5.31 -10.02
N TYR A 75 5.57 4.82 -8.96
CA TYR A 75 4.80 3.58 -8.98
C TYR A 75 3.31 3.87 -8.90
N THR A 76 2.53 3.10 -9.63
CA THR A 76 1.07 3.16 -9.65
C THR A 76 0.48 1.82 -9.23
N CYS A 77 -0.67 1.87 -8.58
CA CYS A 77 -1.46 0.70 -8.22
C CYS A 77 -2.71 0.70 -9.10
N SER A 78 -2.90 -0.32 -9.93
CA SER A 78 -4.08 -0.39 -10.81
C SER A 78 -5.38 -0.65 -10.06
N ILE A 79 -5.30 -1.13 -8.83
CA ILE A 79 -6.45 -1.41 -7.95
C ILE A 79 -6.57 -0.39 -6.82
N TYR A 80 -6.11 0.86 -7.00
CA TYR A 80 -5.94 1.83 -5.90
C TYR A 80 -7.19 1.99 -5.00
N LEU A 81 -8.39 1.93 -5.57
CA LEU A 81 -9.66 2.04 -4.84
C LEU A 81 -10.10 0.72 -4.19
N ASP A 82 -9.65 -0.40 -4.74
CA ASP A 82 -9.97 -1.77 -4.32
C ASP A 82 -8.77 -2.45 -3.64
N ARG A 83 -7.78 -1.66 -3.17
CA ARG A 83 -6.59 -2.19 -2.48
C ARG A 83 -7.02 -2.93 -1.21
N PRO A 84 -6.31 -3.99 -0.79
CA PRO A 84 -6.54 -4.62 0.51
C PRO A 84 -6.41 -3.60 1.66
N GLU A 85 -7.08 -3.89 2.77
CA GLU A 85 -7.13 -3.04 3.97
C GLU A 85 -5.73 -2.64 4.47
N ASP A 86 -4.79 -3.59 4.54
CA ASP A 86 -3.41 -3.33 4.95
C ASP A 86 -2.75 -2.22 4.10
N CYS A 87 -3.03 -2.22 2.79
CA CYS A 87 -2.54 -1.18 1.88
C CYS A 87 -3.26 0.16 2.01
N ARG A 88 -4.53 0.16 2.45
CA ARG A 88 -5.31 1.39 2.67
C ARG A 88 -4.91 2.09 3.96
N HIS A 89 -4.63 1.31 5.01
CA HIS A 89 -4.30 1.85 6.33
C HIS A 89 -2.84 2.28 6.45
N TYR A 90 -1.96 1.75 5.60
CA TYR A 90 -0.57 2.15 5.57
C TYR A 90 -0.38 3.61 5.09
N PRO A 91 0.51 4.39 5.72
CA PRO A 91 1.23 4.05 6.94
C PRO A 91 0.37 4.28 8.17
N SER A 92 0.49 3.43 9.20
CA SER A 92 -0.26 3.58 10.45
C SER A 92 0.50 4.39 11.51
N LEU A 93 1.83 4.18 11.60
CA LEU A 93 2.67 4.77 12.63
C LEU A 93 3.85 5.55 12.04
N ILE A 94 4.26 6.63 12.70
CA ILE A 94 5.50 7.35 12.34
C ILE A 94 6.73 6.45 12.48
N SER A 95 6.78 5.58 13.49
CA SER A 95 7.87 4.63 13.65
C SER A 95 7.97 3.65 12.47
N GLU A 96 6.84 3.25 11.90
CA GLU A 96 6.78 2.44 10.68
C GLU A 96 7.29 3.22 9.47
N MET A 97 6.83 4.45 9.28
CA MET A 97 7.32 5.32 8.22
C MET A 97 8.84 5.54 8.29
N VAL A 98 9.40 5.70 9.49
CA VAL A 98 10.87 5.82 9.69
C VAL A 98 11.57 4.52 9.33
N ARG A 99 11.09 3.37 9.84
CA ARG A 99 11.64 2.04 9.53
C ARG A 99 11.62 1.73 8.04
N ASP A 100 10.62 2.22 7.34
CA ASP A 100 10.41 1.96 5.92
C ASP A 100 11.03 3.04 5.01
N GLU A 101 11.77 3.98 5.61
CA GLU A 101 12.39 5.13 4.93
C GLU A 101 11.39 5.89 4.04
N CYS A 102 10.17 6.05 4.56
CA CYS A 102 9.09 6.72 3.88
C CYS A 102 9.48 8.16 3.59
N GLU A 103 9.48 8.50 2.31
CA GLU A 103 9.92 9.82 1.87
C GLU A 103 8.95 10.92 2.25
N MET A 104 7.75 10.64 2.78
CA MET A 104 6.85 11.67 3.31
C MET A 104 7.39 12.32 4.59
N ILE A 105 8.26 11.63 5.35
CA ILE A 105 8.87 12.14 6.57
C ILE A 105 9.86 13.26 6.23
N GLU A 106 9.79 14.33 7.01
CA GLU A 106 10.74 15.44 7.00
C GLU A 106 11.52 15.48 8.32
N VAL A 107 12.67 16.16 8.35
CA VAL A 107 13.53 16.25 9.55
C VAL A 107 12.76 16.73 10.78
N ILE A 108 11.88 17.73 10.61
CA ILE A 108 11.06 18.28 11.69
C ILE A 108 10.06 17.27 12.29
N ASP A 109 9.67 16.24 11.55
CA ASP A 109 8.79 15.19 12.06
C ASP A 109 9.54 14.25 13.01
N LEU A 110 10.86 14.10 12.82
CA LEU A 110 11.72 13.28 13.67
C LEU A 110 11.97 13.91 15.05
N ASP A 111 11.93 15.25 15.13
CA ASP A 111 12.11 15.97 16.38
C ASP A 111 10.90 15.85 17.33
N ASN A 112 9.71 15.51 16.81
CA ASN A 112 8.50 15.37 17.62
C ASN A 112 7.51 14.34 17.04
N TYR A 113 7.71 13.07 17.42
CA TYR A 113 6.90 11.95 16.96
C TYR A 113 5.42 12.07 17.34
N LYS A 114 5.08 12.68 18.48
CA LYS A 114 3.67 12.86 18.88
C LYS A 114 2.96 13.82 17.94
N LYS A 115 3.59 14.95 17.64
CA LYS A 115 3.05 15.95 16.71
C LYS A 115 2.98 15.37 15.28
N ALA A 116 4.01 14.62 14.88
CA ALA A 116 4.03 13.93 13.60
C ALA A 116 2.88 12.91 13.52
N GLN A 117 2.68 12.05 14.53
CA GLN A 117 1.61 11.07 14.54
C GLN A 117 0.23 11.72 14.40
N ALA A 118 -0.05 12.79 15.17
CA ALA A 118 -1.31 13.52 15.04
C ALA A 118 -1.54 14.10 13.62
N LYS A 119 -0.46 14.54 12.95
CA LYS A 119 -0.53 14.99 11.55
C LYS A 119 -0.78 13.83 10.59
N LEU A 120 -0.17 12.66 10.83
CA LEU A 120 -0.41 11.46 10.03
C LEU A 120 -1.86 10.98 10.19
N ASP A 121 -2.38 10.98 11.41
CA ASP A 121 -3.75 10.54 11.70
C ASP A 121 -4.77 11.43 10.99
N LEU A 122 -4.54 12.75 10.97
CA LEU A 122 -5.36 13.69 10.20
C LEU A 122 -5.26 13.42 8.69
N LEU A 123 -4.07 13.14 8.16
CA LEU A 123 -3.86 12.85 6.74
C LEU A 123 -4.58 11.55 6.31
N MET A 124 -4.64 10.56 7.20
CA MET A 124 -5.18 9.23 6.93
C MET A 124 -6.62 9.04 7.42
N GLN A 125 -7.28 10.09 7.91
CA GLN A 125 -8.60 10.02 8.54
C GLN A 125 -9.68 9.37 7.64
N ASP A 126 -9.63 9.62 6.33
CA ASP A 126 -10.60 9.09 5.38
C ASP A 126 -10.27 7.65 4.95
N SER A 127 -9.04 7.20 5.23
CA SER A 127 -8.57 5.86 4.89
C SER A 127 -8.72 4.89 6.05
N ARG A 128 -8.85 5.36 7.30
CA ARG A 128 -8.86 4.53 8.51
C ARG A 128 -10.24 4.53 9.18
N PRO A 129 -10.62 3.42 9.86
CA PRO A 129 -11.85 3.39 10.65
C PRO A 129 -11.77 4.35 11.84
N ALA A 130 -12.94 4.84 12.27
CA ALA A 130 -13.04 5.71 13.43
C ALA A 130 -12.59 4.98 14.72
N GLY A 131 -11.66 5.57 15.47
CA GLY A 131 -11.16 5.03 16.73
C GLY A 131 -9.78 4.38 16.68
N TYR A 132 -9.05 4.53 15.57
CA TYR A 132 -7.63 4.20 15.45
C TYR A 132 -6.74 5.14 16.28
#